data_AF-A0A8S1EAD5-F1
#
_entry.id   AF-A0A8S1EAD5-F1
#
_cell.length_a   1.000
_cell.length_b   1.000
_cell.length_c   1.000
_cell.angle_alpha   90.00
_cell.angle_beta   90.00
_cell.angle_gamma   90.00
#
_symmetry.space_group_name_H-M   'P 1'
#
loop_
_entity.id
_entity.type
_entity.pdbx_description
1 polymer ?
#
loop_
_entity_poly.entity_id
_entity_poly.type
_entity_poly.pdbx_seq_one_letter_code
_entity_poly.pdbx_strand_id
1 'polypeptide(L)'
;MDDENISPIDQRIVVVIIVFTTALIGFIGNLMVFLFATTLKSLQNSFGRLAAAQSFAEAILCAVFAFFYSPMVLFNLKPLKQSSAYVGLVLLYCYDVCIFTHLAIAFNRFVAISRPIAYNSIFSLRNNQIVIVFAYAIPCFTSIYMHSANNCLLPYIDFGWYFGVNLSKECDDIRYYIDFCKDFGTVALIGILDIATIAMIRMTAPRIISNQISERRRKSEITFVKQALIQGAAFAAELVFFFIIAGMQTTPVRIFIFSTLSWVLVHSIDPFIIIMLNFEFRAMLFSNGIFRSISCTSASNIENSTTNGRNLAGNI
;
A
#
# COMPACT_ATOMS: atom_id res chain seq x y z
N MET A 1 14.43 -4.52 37.01
CA MET A 1 15.13 -3.57 36.13
C MET A 1 14.10 -2.52 35.83
N ASP A 2 14.33 -1.36 36.43
CA ASP A 2 13.29 -0.51 36.99
C ASP A 2 12.45 0.18 35.91
N ASP A 3 11.14 -0.05 35.95
CA ASP A 3 10.16 0.82 35.30
C ASP A 3 10.22 2.17 36.03
N GLU A 4 11.16 3.01 35.61
CA GLU A 4 11.16 4.44 35.87
C GLU A 4 9.74 4.92 35.51
N ASN A 5 9.01 5.50 36.47
CA ASN A 5 7.63 5.96 36.30
C ASN A 5 7.60 7.14 35.32
N ILE A 6 7.72 6.84 34.02
CA ILE A 6 7.58 7.81 32.93
C ILE A 6 6.19 8.42 33.05
N SER A 7 6.11 9.75 33.14
CA SER A 7 4.83 10.42 33.32
C SER A 7 3.90 10.13 32.12
N PRO A 8 2.57 10.14 32.30
CA PRO A 8 1.63 9.94 31.19
C PRO A 8 1.82 10.92 30.02
N ILE A 9 2.40 12.10 30.28
CA ILE A 9 2.73 13.11 29.27
C ILE A 9 3.95 12.68 28.47
N ASP A 10 5.00 12.18 29.14
CA ASP A 10 6.22 11.72 28.49
C ASP A 10 5.94 10.50 27.59
N GLN A 11 5.09 9.55 28.05
CA GLN A 11 4.66 8.41 27.23
C GLN A 11 3.94 8.86 25.96
N ARG A 12 3.05 9.86 26.07
CA ARG A 12 2.31 10.41 24.93
C ARG A 12 3.25 11.08 23.92
N ILE A 13 4.24 11.85 24.38
CA ILE A 13 5.22 12.50 23.50
C ILE A 13 6.00 11.43 22.73
N VAL A 14 6.46 10.37 23.41
CA VAL A 14 7.17 9.25 22.76
C VAL A 14 6.31 8.57 21.71
N VAL A 15 5.04 8.25 22.03
CA VAL A 15 4.08 7.67 21.08
C VAL A 15 3.93 8.54 19.82
N VAL A 16 3.76 9.85 20.00
CA VAL A 16 3.62 10.79 18.88
C VAL A 16 4.87 10.82 18.03
N ILE A 17 6.06 10.91 18.64
CA ILE A 17 7.32 10.95 17.89
C ILE A 17 7.46 9.69 17.04
N ILE A 18 7.20 8.51 17.62
CA ILE A 18 7.31 7.24 16.90
C ILE A 18 6.29 7.18 15.74
N VAL A 19 5.02 7.50 15.99
CA VAL A 19 3.99 7.43 14.95
C VAL A 19 4.22 8.48 13.87
N PHE A 20 4.52 9.73 14.24
CA PHE A 20 4.76 10.81 13.30
C PHE A 20 5.94 10.51 12.38
N THR A 21 7.08 10.09 12.96
CA THR A 21 8.27 9.78 12.16
C THR A 21 8.03 8.60 11.22
N THR A 22 7.46 7.51 11.73
CA THR A 22 7.15 6.32 10.92
C THR A 22 6.15 6.65 9.81
N ALA A 23 5.04 7.31 10.15
CA ALA A 23 4.01 7.68 9.19
C ALA A 23 4.49 8.71 8.15
N LEU A 24 5.32 9.68 8.54
CA LEU A 24 5.89 10.65 7.60
C LEU A 24 6.81 9.96 6.60
N ILE A 25 7.63 9.02 7.07
CA ILE A 25 8.46 8.19 6.22
C ILE A 25 7.59 7.38 5.24
N GLY A 26 6.55 6.70 5.73
CA GLY A 26 5.61 5.95 4.89
C GLY A 26 4.90 6.84 3.87
N PHE A 27 4.47 8.03 4.27
CA PHE A 27 3.83 9.01 3.39
C PHE A 27 4.74 9.42 2.23
N ILE A 28 5.98 9.81 2.54
CA ILE A 28 6.96 10.21 1.52
C ILE A 28 7.29 9.02 0.61
N GLY A 29 7.53 7.84 1.18
CA GLY A 29 7.82 6.61 0.43
C GLY A 29 6.72 6.27 -0.56
N ASN A 30 5.47 6.22 -0.10
CA ASN A 30 4.32 5.87 -0.92
C ASN A 30 4.02 6.94 -1.98
N LEU A 31 4.21 8.22 -1.67
CA LEU A 31 4.07 9.28 -2.66
C LEU A 31 5.13 9.16 -3.76
N MET A 32 6.38 8.84 -3.41
CA MET A 32 7.43 8.57 -4.42
C MET A 32 7.05 7.39 -5.31
N VAL A 33 6.59 6.28 -4.74
CA VAL A 33 6.18 5.11 -5.52
C VAL A 33 5.04 5.45 -6.48
N PHE A 34 4.02 6.17 -6.00
CA PHE A 34 2.91 6.66 -6.81
C PHE A 34 3.38 7.55 -7.97
N LEU A 35 4.24 8.53 -7.70
CA LEU A 35 4.75 9.45 -8.72
C LEU A 35 5.55 8.69 -9.78
N PHE A 36 6.43 7.78 -9.39
CA PHE A 36 7.22 7.00 -10.34
C PHE A 36 6.32 6.07 -11.18
N ALA A 37 5.40 5.36 -10.55
CA ALA A 37 4.50 4.43 -11.23
C ALA A 37 3.58 5.13 -12.26
N THR A 38 3.23 6.40 -12.03
CA THR A 38 2.36 7.19 -12.94
C THR A 38 3.14 7.92 -14.04
N THR A 39 4.34 8.40 -13.75
CA THR A 39 5.12 9.26 -14.68
C THR A 39 6.02 8.48 -15.62
N LEU A 40 6.44 7.27 -15.25
CA LEU A 40 7.41 6.51 -16.02
C LEU A 40 6.77 5.62 -17.06
N LYS A 41 7.16 5.83 -18.32
CA LYS A 41 6.71 4.99 -19.44
C LYS A 41 7.03 3.50 -19.24
N SER A 42 8.14 3.14 -18.57
CA SER A 42 8.47 1.74 -18.29
C SER A 42 7.50 1.08 -17.31
N LEU A 43 6.93 1.86 -16.40
CA LEU A 43 5.98 1.40 -15.38
C LEU A 43 4.51 1.60 -15.78
N GLN A 44 4.21 2.19 -16.94
CA GLN A 44 2.84 2.33 -17.46
C GLN A 44 2.23 1.02 -17.99
N ASN A 45 2.65 -0.12 -17.41
CA ASN A 45 2.11 -1.45 -17.61
C ASN A 45 1.03 -1.77 -16.55
N SER A 46 0.44 -2.97 -16.62
CA SER A 46 -0.61 -3.40 -15.68
C SER A 46 -0.13 -3.36 -14.22
N PHE A 47 1.08 -3.83 -13.95
CA PHE A 47 1.65 -3.84 -12.61
C PHE A 47 1.84 -2.43 -12.06
N GLY A 48 2.47 -1.51 -12.80
CA GLY A 48 2.71 -0.16 -12.29
C GLY A 48 1.42 0.62 -12.05
N ARG A 49 0.36 0.39 -12.83
CA ARG A 49 -0.97 0.99 -12.53
C ARG A 49 -1.58 0.46 -11.23
N LEU A 50 -1.45 -0.85 -10.97
CA LEU A 50 -1.91 -1.44 -9.70
C LEU A 50 -1.07 -0.94 -8.52
N ALA A 51 0.26 -0.88 -8.68
CA ALA A 51 1.17 -0.34 -7.67
C ALA A 51 0.89 1.14 -7.37
N ALA A 52 0.60 1.95 -8.39
CA ALA A 52 0.18 3.34 -8.20
C ALA A 52 -1.11 3.42 -7.39
N ALA A 53 -2.11 2.61 -7.73
CA ALA A 53 -3.38 2.58 -7.02
C ALA A 53 -3.20 2.16 -5.54
N GLN A 54 -2.33 1.19 -5.26
CA GLN A 54 -2.00 0.77 -3.90
C GLN A 54 -1.30 1.90 -3.13
N SER A 55 -0.17 2.41 -3.64
CA SER A 55 0.63 3.41 -2.92
C SER A 55 -0.11 4.74 -2.74
N PHE A 56 -1.08 5.07 -3.59
CA PHE A 56 -1.94 6.24 -3.35
C PHE A 56 -2.80 6.07 -2.08
N ALA A 57 -3.42 4.90 -1.89
CA ALA A 57 -4.23 4.62 -0.71
C ALA A 57 -3.36 4.58 0.56
N GLU A 58 -2.18 3.97 0.49
CA GLU A 58 -1.25 3.94 1.63
C GLU A 58 -0.66 5.32 1.96
N ALA A 59 -0.43 6.17 0.96
CA ALA A 59 -0.04 7.56 1.21
C ALA A 59 -1.13 8.31 1.99
N ILE A 60 -2.41 8.13 1.65
CA ILE A 60 -3.52 8.73 2.41
C ILE A 60 -3.54 8.20 3.85
N LEU A 61 -3.41 6.89 4.03
CA LEU A 61 -3.37 6.25 5.36
C LEU A 61 -2.23 6.81 6.23
N CYS A 62 -1.01 6.85 5.69
CA CYS A 62 0.14 7.43 6.37
C CYS A 62 -0.03 8.94 6.64
N ALA A 63 -0.63 9.69 5.71
CA ALA A 63 -0.92 11.11 5.89
C ALA A 63 -1.90 11.34 7.06
N VAL A 64 -2.93 10.50 7.21
CA VAL A 64 -3.85 10.57 8.35
C VAL A 64 -3.09 10.35 9.67
N PHE A 65 -2.20 9.36 9.74
CA PHE A 65 -1.40 9.15 10.96
C PHE A 65 -0.43 10.31 11.26
N ALA A 66 0.22 10.86 10.23
CA ALA A 66 1.18 11.95 10.39
C ALA A 66 0.49 13.29 10.72
N PHE A 67 -0.58 13.64 10.02
CA PHE A 67 -1.14 14.99 10.03
C PHE A 67 -2.49 15.12 10.76
N PHE A 68 -3.17 14.02 11.08
CA PHE A 68 -4.38 14.05 11.89
C PHE A 68 -4.15 13.41 13.27
N TYR A 69 -3.71 12.15 13.30
CA TYR A 69 -3.54 11.41 14.55
C TYR A 69 -2.45 12.02 15.45
N SER A 70 -1.26 12.26 14.91
CA SER A 70 -0.13 12.81 15.69
C SER A 70 -0.46 14.14 16.38
N PRO A 71 -1.00 15.18 15.70
CA PRO A 71 -1.38 16.41 16.37
C PRO A 71 -2.58 16.24 17.32
N MET A 72 -3.56 15.38 16.99
CA MET A 72 -4.68 15.06 17.88
C MET A 72 -4.18 14.49 19.22
N VAL A 73 -3.24 13.55 19.17
CA VAL A 73 -2.67 12.91 20.36
C VAL A 73 -1.76 13.88 21.12
N LEU A 74 -0.86 14.58 20.43
CA LEU A 74 0.11 15.51 21.05
C LEU A 74 -0.59 16.61 21.85
N PHE A 75 -1.54 17.29 21.23
CA PHE A 75 -2.24 18.44 21.81
C PHE A 75 -3.53 18.07 22.55
N ASN A 76 -3.87 16.77 22.63
CA ASN A 76 -5.07 16.27 23.30
C ASN A 76 -6.38 16.91 22.81
N LEU A 77 -6.51 17.14 21.50
CA LEU A 77 -7.56 17.97 20.93
C LEU A 77 -8.92 17.24 20.94
N LYS A 78 -9.81 17.64 21.84
CA LYS A 78 -11.17 17.09 21.95
C LYS A 78 -11.96 17.11 20.62
N PRO A 79 -11.95 18.19 19.81
CA PRO A 79 -12.68 18.20 18.54
C PRO A 79 -12.19 17.13 17.56
N LEU A 80 -10.87 16.93 17.46
CA LEU A 80 -10.28 15.91 16.59
C LEU A 80 -10.59 14.50 17.10
N LYS A 81 -10.60 14.29 18.43
CA LYS A 81 -11.03 13.02 19.01
C LYS A 81 -12.49 12.70 18.71
N GLN A 82 -13.37 13.69 18.70
CA GLN A 82 -14.77 13.49 18.33
C GLN A 82 -14.93 13.14 16.84
N SER A 83 -14.16 13.78 15.95
CA SER A 83 -14.17 13.45 14.52
C SER A 83 -13.40 12.18 14.16
N SER A 84 -12.56 11.67 15.07
CA SER A 84 -11.72 10.49 14.86
C SER A 84 -12.49 9.25 14.43
N ALA A 85 -13.77 9.13 14.84
CA ALA A 85 -14.63 8.02 14.49
C ALA A 85 -14.87 7.90 12.96
N TYR A 86 -14.99 9.03 12.27
CA TYR A 86 -15.12 9.09 10.81
C TYR A 86 -13.77 8.95 10.11
N VAL A 87 -12.72 9.54 10.69
CA VAL A 87 -11.36 9.41 10.16
C VAL A 87 -10.87 7.96 10.26
N GLY A 88 -11.27 7.22 11.29
CA GLY A 88 -11.01 5.79 11.41
C GLY A 88 -11.66 4.96 10.29
N LEU A 89 -12.84 5.34 9.81
CA LEU A 89 -13.41 4.70 8.61
C LEU A 89 -12.60 4.98 7.35
N VAL A 90 -12.02 6.18 7.22
CA VAL A 90 -11.12 6.49 6.10
C VAL A 90 -9.84 5.65 6.19
N LEU A 91 -9.29 5.45 7.39
CA LEU A 91 -8.15 4.56 7.61
C LEU A 91 -8.47 3.11 7.21
N LEU A 92 -9.62 2.60 7.64
CA LEU A 92 -10.07 1.24 7.31
C LEU A 92 -10.31 1.08 5.80
N TYR A 93 -10.94 2.08 5.17
CA TYR A 93 -11.10 2.12 3.72
C TYR A 93 -9.76 2.02 2.98
N CYS A 94 -8.78 2.85 3.35
CA CYS A 94 -7.46 2.84 2.72
C CYS A 94 -6.71 1.52 2.97
N TYR A 95 -6.85 0.93 4.16
CA TYR A 95 -6.30 -0.38 4.51
C TYR A 95 -6.86 -1.48 3.61
N ASP A 96 -8.19 -1.54 3.50
CA ASP A 96 -8.88 -2.52 2.67
C ASP A 96 -8.50 -2.34 1.19
N VAL A 97 -8.45 -1.11 0.69
CA VAL A 97 -7.96 -0.83 -0.68
C VAL A 97 -6.55 -1.39 -0.87
N CYS A 98 -5.65 -1.21 0.10
CA CYS A 98 -4.31 -1.78 0.04
C CYS A 98 -4.37 -3.33 -0.07
N ILE A 99 -5.15 -4.00 0.77
CA ILE A 99 -5.29 -5.47 0.73
C ILE A 99 -5.86 -5.97 -0.61
N PHE A 100 -6.92 -5.34 -1.13
CA PHE A 100 -7.52 -5.77 -2.40
C PHE A 100 -6.62 -5.47 -3.61
N THR A 101 -5.92 -4.33 -3.62
CA THR A 101 -4.93 -4.03 -4.65
C THR A 101 -3.73 -4.99 -4.58
N HIS A 102 -3.34 -5.40 -3.37
CA HIS A 102 -2.36 -6.47 -3.17
C HIS A 102 -2.77 -7.79 -3.80
N LEU A 103 -4.00 -8.22 -3.55
CA LEU A 103 -4.56 -9.42 -4.16
C LEU A 103 -4.56 -9.32 -5.69
N ALA A 104 -4.94 -8.16 -6.23
CA ALA A 104 -4.90 -7.92 -7.67
C ALA A 104 -3.48 -7.99 -8.24
N ILE A 105 -2.47 -7.48 -7.53
CA ILE A 105 -1.06 -7.56 -7.91
C ILE A 105 -0.57 -9.02 -7.87
N ALA A 106 -0.89 -9.77 -6.82
CA ALA A 106 -0.54 -11.20 -6.72
C ALA A 106 -1.15 -12.01 -7.86
N PHE A 107 -2.44 -11.76 -8.17
CA PHE A 107 -3.11 -12.40 -9.28
C PHE A 107 -2.52 -12.00 -10.64
N ASN A 108 -2.17 -10.72 -10.84
CA ASN A 108 -1.50 -10.23 -12.03
C ASN A 108 -0.18 -10.98 -12.30
N ARG A 109 0.63 -11.15 -11.26
CA ARG A 109 1.90 -11.88 -11.34
C ARG A 109 1.68 -13.34 -11.69
N PHE A 110 0.73 -13.98 -11.02
CA PHE A 110 0.39 -15.37 -11.29
C PHE A 110 -0.01 -15.59 -12.75
N VAL A 111 -0.87 -14.74 -13.32
CA VAL A 111 -1.30 -14.84 -14.72
C VAL A 111 -0.15 -14.56 -15.68
N ALA A 112 0.70 -13.57 -15.39
CA ALA A 112 1.85 -13.23 -16.22
C ALA A 112 2.80 -14.43 -16.42
N ILE A 113 2.97 -15.25 -15.38
CA ILE A 113 3.87 -16.40 -15.39
C ILE A 113 3.16 -17.68 -15.87
N SER A 114 1.92 -17.92 -15.42
CA SER A 114 1.19 -19.15 -15.75
C SER A 114 0.60 -19.15 -17.16
N ARG A 115 0.22 -17.98 -17.69
CA ARG A 115 -0.47 -17.80 -18.97
C ARG A 115 0.08 -16.59 -19.77
N PRO A 116 1.38 -16.59 -20.16
CA PRO A 116 2.01 -15.44 -20.80
C PRO A 116 1.36 -15.01 -22.13
N ILE A 117 0.84 -15.96 -22.92
CA ILE A 117 0.18 -15.67 -24.21
C ILE A 117 -1.16 -14.94 -23.99
N ALA A 118 -1.92 -15.34 -22.97
CA ALA A 118 -3.23 -14.75 -22.67
C ALA A 118 -3.13 -13.50 -21.77
N TYR A 119 -1.96 -13.20 -21.19
CA TYR A 119 -1.78 -12.11 -20.23
C TYR A 119 -2.29 -10.76 -20.76
N ASN A 120 -1.93 -10.38 -21.99
CA ASN A 120 -2.36 -9.11 -22.57
C ASN A 120 -3.87 -9.04 -22.85
N SER A 121 -4.54 -10.18 -22.98
CA SER A 121 -6.00 -10.23 -23.10
C SER A 121 -6.67 -10.14 -21.73
N ILE A 122 -6.12 -10.82 -20.71
CA ILE A 122 -6.67 -10.84 -19.35
C ILE A 122 -6.44 -9.48 -18.67
N PHE A 123 -5.21 -8.97 -18.69
CA PHE A 123 -4.79 -7.69 -18.13
C PHE A 123 -4.60 -6.62 -19.22
N SER A 124 -5.59 -6.53 -20.12
CA SER A 124 -5.70 -5.40 -21.02
C SER A 124 -5.87 -4.09 -20.23
N LEU A 125 -5.65 -2.94 -20.87
CA LEU A 125 -5.84 -1.62 -20.23
C LEU A 125 -7.22 -1.51 -19.55
N ARG A 126 -8.28 -1.90 -20.27
CA ARG A 126 -9.67 -1.85 -19.78
C ARG A 126 -9.89 -2.78 -18.61
N ASN A 127 -9.44 -4.03 -18.71
CA ASN A 127 -9.64 -5.01 -17.63
C ASN A 127 -8.86 -4.62 -16.38
N ASN A 128 -7.63 -4.13 -16.53
CA ASN A 128 -6.83 -3.66 -15.41
C ASN A 128 -7.50 -2.47 -14.70
N GLN A 129 -8.11 -1.55 -15.45
CA GLN A 129 -8.87 -0.45 -14.85
C GLN A 129 -10.12 -0.95 -14.11
N ILE A 130 -10.83 -1.95 -14.68
CA ILE A 130 -11.97 -2.59 -14.01
C ILE A 130 -11.53 -3.24 -12.68
N VAL A 131 -10.39 -3.94 -12.67
CA VAL A 131 -9.83 -4.55 -11.45
C VAL A 131 -9.53 -3.48 -10.40
N ILE A 132 -8.91 -2.35 -10.78
CA ILE A 132 -8.64 -1.23 -9.87
C ILE A 132 -9.95 -0.65 -9.31
N VAL A 133 -10.95 -0.44 -10.17
CA VAL A 133 -12.26 0.06 -9.74
C VAL A 133 -12.90 -0.88 -8.71
N PHE A 134 -12.87 -2.19 -8.92
CA PHE A 134 -13.40 -3.14 -7.94
C PHE A 134 -12.59 -3.17 -6.64
N ALA A 135 -11.26 -3.08 -6.73
CA ALA A 135 -10.38 -3.00 -5.56
C ALA A 135 -10.64 -1.75 -4.70
N TYR A 136 -11.25 -0.70 -5.27
CA TYR A 136 -11.68 0.50 -4.55
C TYR A 136 -13.16 0.45 -4.13
N ALA A 137 -14.01 -0.11 -4.98
CA ALA A 137 -15.46 -0.14 -4.76
C ALA A 137 -15.87 -1.12 -3.66
N ILE A 138 -15.22 -2.29 -3.57
CA ILE A 138 -15.51 -3.28 -2.52
C ILE A 138 -15.22 -2.70 -1.13
N PRO A 139 -14.03 -2.12 -0.84
CA PRO A 139 -13.75 -1.42 0.41
C PRO A 139 -14.69 -0.25 0.71
N CYS A 140 -15.10 0.49 -0.34
CA CYS A 140 -16.02 1.60 -0.18
C CYS A 140 -17.38 1.10 0.31
N PHE A 141 -17.87 0.03 -0.31
CA PHE A 141 -19.11 -0.62 0.09
C PHE A 141 -19.04 -1.18 1.52
N THR A 142 -17.96 -1.87 1.90
CA THR A 142 -17.81 -2.39 3.27
C THR A 142 -17.77 -1.26 4.30
N SER A 143 -17.04 -0.17 4.01
CA SER A 143 -16.98 1.01 4.89
C SER A 143 -18.34 1.70 5.05
N ILE A 144 -19.10 1.85 3.94
CA ILE A 144 -20.47 2.40 3.97
C ILE A 144 -21.41 1.47 4.74
N TYR A 145 -21.28 0.15 4.57
CA TYR A 145 -22.07 -0.83 5.30
C TYR A 145 -21.81 -0.74 6.81
N MET A 146 -20.55 -0.65 7.25
CA MET A 146 -20.21 -0.49 8.67
C MET A 146 -20.80 0.80 9.26
N HIS A 147 -20.76 1.91 8.50
CA HIS A 147 -21.38 3.15 8.92
C HIS A 147 -22.92 3.04 9.02
N SER A 148 -23.56 2.45 8.01
CA SER A 148 -25.03 2.45 7.86
C SER A 148 -25.76 1.36 8.65
N ALA A 149 -25.12 0.21 8.89
CA ALA A 149 -25.76 -0.92 9.55
C ALA A 149 -26.08 -0.61 11.02
N ASN A 150 -25.18 0.09 11.74
CA ASN A 150 -25.32 0.35 13.18
C ASN A 150 -24.46 1.51 13.72
N ASN A 151 -24.01 2.45 12.88
CA ASN A 151 -22.99 3.45 13.27
C ASN A 151 -21.73 2.80 13.87
N CYS A 152 -21.30 1.67 13.28
CA CYS A 152 -20.06 1.00 13.66
C CYS A 152 -18.87 1.79 13.10
N LEU A 153 -18.55 2.87 13.81
CA LEU A 153 -17.39 3.70 13.55
C LEU A 153 -16.16 3.14 14.25
N LEU A 154 -15.00 3.70 13.88
CA LEU A 154 -13.70 3.35 14.45
C LEU A 154 -13.12 4.56 15.21
N PRO A 155 -13.65 4.91 16.40
CA PRO A 155 -13.14 6.02 17.20
C PRO A 155 -11.72 5.79 17.76
N TYR A 156 -11.04 6.90 18.03
CA TYR A 156 -9.80 6.92 18.80
C TYR A 156 -10.06 6.62 20.29
N ILE A 157 -9.23 5.75 20.86
CA ILE A 157 -9.24 5.35 22.26
C ILE A 157 -7.95 5.84 22.93
N ASP A 158 -8.12 6.65 23.97
CA ASP A 158 -7.02 7.22 24.75
C ASP A 158 -6.16 6.14 25.43
N PHE A 159 -6.80 5.11 25.99
CA PHE A 159 -6.11 4.00 26.64
C PHE A 159 -5.47 3.09 25.59
N GLY A 160 -4.16 3.26 25.38
CA GLY A 160 -3.41 2.51 24.37
C GLY A 160 -3.24 3.20 23.03
N TRP A 161 -3.70 4.46 22.92
CA TRP A 161 -3.52 5.32 21.74
C TRP A 161 -3.79 4.60 20.41
N TYR A 162 -5.00 4.09 20.23
CA TYR A 162 -5.37 3.32 19.05
C TYR A 162 -6.76 3.62 18.55
N PHE A 163 -7.05 3.20 17.32
CA PHE A 163 -8.37 3.24 16.73
C PHE A 163 -9.09 1.92 17.00
N GLY A 164 -10.20 1.95 17.73
CA GLY A 164 -10.98 0.77 18.10
C GLY A 164 -12.45 0.92 17.75
N VAL A 165 -13.18 -0.19 17.67
CA VAL A 165 -14.61 -0.19 17.30
C VAL A 165 -15.49 0.12 18.51
N ASN A 166 -16.66 0.71 18.27
CA ASN A 166 -17.69 0.91 19.29
C ASN A 166 -18.11 -0.42 19.94
N LEU A 167 -18.19 -0.43 21.27
CA LEU A 167 -18.41 -1.59 22.16
C LEU A 167 -19.81 -2.23 22.10
N SER A 168 -20.54 -2.10 20.99
CA SER A 168 -21.81 -2.81 20.84
C SER A 168 -21.57 -4.23 20.32
N LYS A 169 -22.32 -5.20 20.85
CA LYS A 169 -22.22 -6.61 20.44
C LYS A 169 -22.42 -6.80 18.93
N GLU A 170 -23.32 -6.02 18.34
CA GLU A 170 -23.61 -6.05 16.91
C GLU A 170 -22.43 -5.53 16.06
N CYS A 171 -21.73 -4.48 16.52
CA CYS A 171 -20.53 -4.00 15.85
C CYS A 171 -19.35 -4.98 15.99
N ASP A 172 -19.24 -5.69 17.11
CA ASP A 172 -18.24 -6.74 17.27
C ASP A 172 -18.46 -7.91 16.30
N ASP A 173 -19.71 -8.34 16.13
CA ASP A 173 -20.07 -9.39 15.16
C ASP A 173 -19.75 -8.92 13.71
N ILE A 174 -20.13 -7.69 13.35
CA ILE A 174 -19.81 -7.12 12.02
C ILE A 174 -18.30 -7.05 11.81
N ARG A 175 -17.54 -6.54 12.79
CA ARG A 175 -16.08 -6.42 12.75
C ARG A 175 -15.40 -7.77 12.57
N TYR A 176 -15.91 -8.81 13.21
CA TYR A 176 -15.36 -10.15 13.08
C TYR A 176 -15.43 -10.67 11.63
N TYR A 177 -16.55 -10.47 10.94
CA TYR A 177 -16.69 -10.95 9.56
C TYR A 177 -16.08 -10.00 8.52
N ILE A 178 -16.36 -8.70 8.66
CA ILE A 178 -16.00 -7.67 7.66
C ILE A 178 -14.54 -7.27 7.75
N ASP A 179 -13.93 -7.28 8.94
CA ASP A 179 -12.51 -6.95 9.08
C ASP A 179 -11.72 -8.24 9.25
N PHE A 180 -11.88 -8.94 10.37
CA PHE A 180 -11.01 -10.08 10.70
C PHE A 180 -11.06 -11.22 9.67
N CYS A 181 -12.23 -11.81 9.40
CA CYS A 181 -12.33 -12.93 8.46
C CYS A 181 -11.97 -12.52 7.02
N LYS A 182 -12.41 -11.34 6.57
CA LYS A 182 -12.13 -10.80 5.24
C LYS A 182 -10.62 -10.57 5.05
N ASP A 183 -9.97 -9.89 5.99
CA ASP A 183 -8.57 -9.51 5.87
C ASP A 183 -7.65 -10.74 5.96
N PHE A 184 -7.86 -11.60 6.97
CA PHE A 184 -7.11 -12.86 7.07
C PHE A 184 -7.33 -13.76 5.85
N GLY A 185 -8.58 -13.88 5.38
CA GLY A 185 -8.91 -14.68 4.21
C GLY A 185 -8.23 -14.14 2.94
N THR A 186 -8.21 -12.81 2.77
CA THR A 186 -7.59 -12.17 1.61
C THR A 186 -6.08 -12.28 1.64
N VAL A 187 -5.44 -12.06 2.80
CA VAL A 187 -3.99 -12.24 2.99
C VAL A 187 -3.59 -13.70 2.79
N ALA A 188 -4.39 -14.66 3.25
CA ALA A 188 -4.16 -16.08 2.96
C ALA A 188 -4.22 -16.38 1.46
N LEU A 189 -5.20 -15.81 0.74
CA LEU A 189 -5.32 -15.97 -0.71
C LEU A 189 -4.13 -15.35 -1.46
N ILE A 190 -3.65 -14.18 -1.02
CA ILE A 190 -2.41 -13.57 -1.54
C ILE A 190 -1.24 -14.55 -1.38
N GLY A 191 -1.05 -15.10 -0.18
CA GLY A 191 0.01 -16.07 0.10
C GLY A 191 -0.09 -17.32 -0.79
N ILE A 192 -1.29 -17.84 -1.03
CA ILE A 192 -1.51 -18.98 -1.94
C ILE A 192 -1.10 -18.62 -3.37
N LEU A 193 -1.50 -17.45 -3.88
CA LEU A 193 -1.16 -17.00 -5.23
C LEU A 193 0.35 -16.78 -5.40
N ASP A 194 1.01 -16.20 -4.39
CA ASP A 194 2.45 -15.99 -4.43
C ASP A 194 3.22 -17.32 -4.40
N ILE A 195 2.83 -18.27 -3.54
CA ILE A 195 3.41 -19.62 -3.49
C ILE A 195 3.20 -20.34 -4.82
N ALA A 196 1.98 -20.29 -5.39
CA ALA A 196 1.68 -20.89 -6.68
C ALA A 196 2.54 -20.26 -7.80
N THR A 197 2.75 -18.95 -7.76
CA THR A 197 3.62 -18.24 -8.69
C THR A 197 5.07 -18.73 -8.60
N ILE A 198 5.62 -18.92 -7.39
CA ILE A 198 6.97 -19.49 -7.20
C ILE A 198 7.06 -20.90 -7.75
N ALA A 199 6.07 -21.75 -7.45
CA ALA A 199 6.03 -23.12 -7.93
C ALA A 199 6.05 -23.15 -9.47
N MET A 200 5.25 -22.30 -10.12
CA MET A 200 5.21 -22.17 -11.58
C MET A 200 6.54 -21.69 -12.17
N ILE A 201 7.21 -20.71 -11.55
CA ILE A 201 8.56 -20.27 -11.97
C ILE A 201 9.54 -21.45 -11.93
N ARG A 202 9.55 -22.22 -10.83
CA ARG A 202 10.46 -23.37 -10.67
C ARG A 202 10.18 -24.49 -11.66
N MET A 203 8.91 -24.78 -11.94
CA MET A 203 8.50 -25.81 -12.90
C MET A 203 8.80 -25.41 -14.35
N THR A 204 8.79 -24.12 -14.67
CA THR A 204 9.05 -23.61 -16.04
C THR A 204 10.54 -23.36 -16.29
N ALA A 205 11.35 -23.23 -15.24
CA ALA A 205 12.79 -22.99 -15.30
C ALA A 205 13.60 -23.97 -16.21
N PRO A 206 13.35 -25.28 -16.26
CA PRO A 206 14.11 -26.20 -17.13
C PRO A 206 13.70 -26.17 -18.60
N ARG A 207 12.61 -25.46 -18.98
CA ARG A 207 12.05 -25.47 -20.35
C ARG A 207 12.58 -24.34 -21.24
N ILE A 208 13.38 -23.41 -20.71
CA ILE A 208 13.88 -22.23 -21.43
C ILE A 208 15.39 -22.41 -21.69
N ILE A 209 15.80 -22.36 -22.96
CA ILE A 209 17.22 -22.35 -23.36
C ILE A 209 17.90 -21.17 -22.67
N SER A 210 18.92 -21.45 -21.83
CA SER A 210 19.54 -20.45 -20.98
C SER A 210 20.40 -19.49 -21.79
N ASN A 211 19.84 -18.32 -22.14
CA ASN A 211 20.61 -17.18 -22.61
C ASN A 211 20.69 -16.13 -21.48
N GLN A 212 21.78 -15.34 -21.42
CA GLN A 212 22.03 -14.37 -20.34
C GLN A 212 20.87 -13.39 -20.08
N ILE A 213 20.12 -13.03 -21.11
CA ILE A 213 18.94 -12.15 -21.03
C ILE A 213 17.78 -12.85 -20.29
N SER A 214 17.53 -14.12 -20.59
CA SER A 214 16.49 -14.93 -19.92
C SER A 214 16.79 -15.13 -18.42
N GLU A 215 18.07 -15.32 -18.09
CA GLU A 215 18.54 -15.45 -16.70
C GLU A 215 18.37 -14.17 -15.89
N ARG A 216 18.71 -13.00 -16.47
CA ARG A 216 18.52 -11.70 -15.81
C ARG A 216 17.04 -11.41 -15.55
N ARG A 217 16.17 -11.66 -16.54
CA ARG A 217 14.72 -11.48 -16.41
C ARG A 217 14.15 -12.39 -15.31
N ARG A 218 14.53 -13.67 -15.30
CA ARG A 218 14.12 -14.63 -14.27
C ARG A 218 14.56 -14.24 -12.86
N LYS A 219 15.79 -13.73 -12.70
CA LYS A 219 16.28 -13.24 -11.39
C LYS A 219 15.46 -12.04 -10.89
N SER A 220 15.08 -11.13 -11.79
CA SER A 220 14.19 -10.01 -11.46
C SER A 220 12.82 -10.50 -11.01
N GLU A 221 12.20 -11.43 -11.76
CA GLU A 221 10.91 -12.04 -11.43
C GLU A 221 10.94 -12.75 -10.07
N ILE A 222 11.98 -13.53 -9.76
CA ILE A 222 12.15 -14.19 -8.45
C ILE A 222 12.29 -13.16 -7.33
N THR A 223 13.05 -12.08 -7.55
CA THR A 223 13.28 -11.03 -6.54
C THR A 223 11.96 -10.34 -6.21
N PHE A 224 11.17 -10.06 -7.23
CA PHE A 224 9.85 -9.47 -7.11
C PHE A 224 8.84 -10.37 -6.38
N VAL A 225 8.90 -11.69 -6.59
CA VAL A 225 8.05 -12.61 -5.83
C VAL A 225 8.50 -12.74 -4.37
N LYS A 226 9.82 -12.74 -4.10
CA LYS A 226 10.34 -12.68 -2.73
C LYS A 226 9.90 -11.42 -1.99
N GLN A 227 9.91 -10.27 -2.69
CA GLN A 227 9.42 -9.00 -2.19
C GLN A 227 7.96 -9.14 -1.70
N ALA A 228 7.07 -9.69 -2.54
CA ALA A 228 5.67 -9.87 -2.16
C ALA A 228 5.46 -10.86 -1.01
N LEU A 229 6.25 -11.93 -0.93
CA LEU A 229 6.17 -12.84 0.21
C LEU A 229 6.53 -12.16 1.53
N ILE A 230 7.60 -11.36 1.56
CA ILE A 230 8.02 -10.64 2.76
C ILE A 230 6.94 -9.65 3.18
N GLN A 231 6.39 -8.93 2.21
CA GLN A 231 5.33 -7.97 2.42
C GLN A 231 4.03 -8.63 2.91
N GLY A 232 3.60 -9.72 2.28
CA GLY A 232 2.43 -10.49 2.71
C GLY A 232 2.61 -11.09 4.10
N ALA A 233 3.82 -11.55 4.46
CA ALA A 233 4.13 -12.00 5.81
C ALA A 233 4.07 -10.85 6.84
N ALA A 234 4.50 -9.65 6.47
CA ALA A 234 4.39 -8.47 7.32
C ALA A 234 2.92 -8.08 7.58
N PHE A 235 2.07 -8.09 6.55
CA PHE A 235 0.62 -7.90 6.69
C PHE A 235 -0.02 -8.98 7.56
N ALA A 236 0.32 -10.26 7.34
CA ALA A 236 -0.20 -11.35 8.18
C ALA A 236 0.21 -11.19 9.66
N ALA A 237 1.46 -10.80 9.92
CA ALA A 237 1.94 -10.56 11.27
C ALA A 237 1.23 -9.36 11.92
N GLU A 238 1.02 -8.28 11.17
CA GLU A 238 0.28 -7.11 11.62
C GLU A 238 -1.16 -7.45 11.99
N LEU A 239 -1.88 -8.21 11.16
CA LEU A 239 -3.23 -8.69 11.47
C LEU A 239 -3.28 -9.53 12.76
N VAL A 240 -2.31 -10.42 12.96
CA VAL A 240 -2.20 -11.20 14.21
C VAL A 240 -1.95 -10.28 15.40
N PHE A 241 -1.07 -9.30 15.25
CA PHE A 241 -0.80 -8.33 16.30
C PHE A 241 -2.04 -7.51 16.66
N PHE A 242 -2.72 -6.95 15.67
CA PHE A 242 -3.85 -6.06 15.88
C PHE A 242 -5.08 -6.80 16.45
N PHE A 243 -5.48 -7.92 15.84
CA PHE A 243 -6.74 -8.58 16.21
C PHE A 243 -6.62 -9.55 17.38
N ILE A 244 -5.46 -10.17 17.57
CA ILE A 244 -5.26 -11.20 18.59
C ILE A 244 -4.43 -10.65 19.73
N ILE A 245 -3.19 -10.24 19.46
CA ILE A 245 -2.23 -9.92 20.51
C ILE A 245 -2.61 -8.64 21.26
N ALA A 246 -3.04 -7.58 20.57
CA ALA A 246 -3.42 -6.31 21.19
C ALA A 246 -4.60 -6.47 22.17
N GLY A 247 -5.59 -7.30 21.83
CA GLY A 247 -6.73 -7.60 22.70
C GLY A 247 -6.38 -8.40 23.97
N MET A 248 -5.21 -9.05 23.99
CA MET A 248 -4.70 -9.76 25.16
C MET A 248 -3.89 -8.87 26.11
N GLN A 249 -3.59 -7.63 25.72
CA GLN A 249 -2.73 -6.74 26.51
C GLN A 249 -3.55 -5.92 27.51
N THR A 250 -2.96 -5.68 28.68
CA THR A 250 -3.55 -4.85 29.75
C THR A 250 -2.81 -3.53 29.96
N THR A 251 -1.63 -3.37 29.36
CA THR A 251 -0.79 -2.16 29.48
C THR A 251 -0.96 -1.29 28.22
N PRO A 252 -1.18 0.03 28.35
CA PRO A 252 -1.44 0.91 27.21
C PRO A 252 -0.30 0.92 26.19
N VAL A 253 0.96 0.89 26.64
CA VAL A 253 2.12 0.83 25.74
C VAL A 253 2.14 -0.45 24.90
N ARG A 254 1.75 -1.60 25.49
CA ARG A 254 1.70 -2.87 24.76
C ARG A 254 0.56 -2.89 23.75
N ILE A 255 -0.62 -2.35 24.12
CA ILE A 255 -1.74 -2.16 23.19
C ILE A 255 -1.28 -1.31 22.01
N PHE A 256 -0.65 -0.16 22.27
CA PHE A 256 -0.11 0.72 21.24
C PHE A 256 0.86 0.01 20.27
N ILE A 257 1.81 -0.77 20.81
CA ILE A 257 2.81 -1.50 20.02
C ILE A 257 2.13 -2.48 19.05
N PHE A 258 1.20 -3.30 19.56
CA PHE A 258 0.55 -4.35 18.77
C PHE A 258 -0.65 -3.87 17.93
N SER A 259 -1.10 -2.63 18.11
CA SER A 259 -2.16 -2.02 17.29
C SER A 259 -1.59 -0.93 16.39
N THR A 260 -1.63 0.34 16.82
CA THR A 260 -1.26 1.52 16.04
C THR A 260 0.14 1.45 15.47
N LEU A 261 1.14 1.07 16.27
CA LEU A 261 2.52 1.03 15.78
C LEU A 261 2.70 -0.03 14.70
N SER A 262 2.17 -1.23 14.93
CA SER A 262 2.21 -2.33 13.95
C SER A 262 1.53 -1.94 12.64
N TRP A 263 0.36 -1.29 12.72
CA TRP A 263 -0.39 -0.82 11.56
C TRP A 263 0.37 0.27 10.78
N VAL A 264 0.93 1.28 11.45
CA VAL A 264 1.70 2.33 10.78
C VAL A 264 3.00 1.77 10.19
N LEU A 265 3.64 0.82 10.86
CA LEU A 265 4.88 0.20 10.40
C LEU A 265 4.68 -0.58 9.10
N VAL A 266 3.64 -1.41 8.98
CA VAL A 266 3.45 -2.23 7.76
C VAL A 266 3.32 -1.37 6.51
N HIS A 267 2.55 -0.28 6.57
CA HIS A 267 2.38 0.66 5.44
C HIS A 267 3.57 1.57 5.20
N SER A 268 4.45 1.72 6.19
CA SER A 268 5.68 2.49 6.02
C SER A 268 6.80 1.64 5.45
N ILE A 269 6.83 0.34 5.77
CA ILE A 269 7.82 -0.63 5.28
C ILE A 269 7.56 -1.00 3.81
N ASP A 270 6.30 -1.05 3.37
CA ASP A 270 5.96 -1.40 1.98
C ASP A 270 6.74 -0.59 0.92
N PRO A 271 6.65 0.75 0.86
CA PRO A 271 7.34 1.51 -0.17
C PRO A 271 8.86 1.31 -0.13
N PHE A 272 9.46 1.05 1.03
CA PHE A 272 10.88 0.70 1.11
C PHE A 272 11.18 -0.63 0.44
N ILE A 273 10.35 -1.64 0.70
CA ILE A 273 10.46 -2.97 0.09
C ILE A 273 10.35 -2.84 -1.44
N ILE A 274 9.39 -2.06 -1.95
CA ILE A 274 9.23 -1.78 -3.39
C ILE A 274 10.46 -1.06 -3.97
N ILE A 275 10.88 0.05 -3.36
CA ILE A 275 11.98 0.87 -3.86
C ILE A 275 13.29 0.10 -3.84
N MET A 276 13.60 -0.66 -2.79
CA MET A 276 14.88 -1.38 -2.64
C MET A 276 14.98 -2.61 -3.54
N LEU A 277 13.88 -3.32 -3.80
CA LEU A 277 13.90 -4.57 -4.54
C LEU A 277 13.58 -4.39 -6.03
N ASN A 278 13.01 -3.25 -6.44
CA ASN A 278 12.81 -2.94 -7.84
C ASN A 278 13.99 -2.14 -8.43
N PHE A 279 14.69 -2.73 -9.40
CA PHE A 279 15.84 -2.09 -10.05
C PHE A 279 15.45 -0.78 -10.77
N GLU A 280 14.28 -0.70 -11.40
CA GLU A 280 13.86 0.51 -12.11
C GLU A 280 13.69 1.68 -11.12
N PHE A 281 13.10 1.41 -9.94
CA PHE A 281 12.96 2.40 -8.89
C PHE A 281 14.32 2.82 -8.29
N ARG A 282 15.22 1.87 -8.01
CA ARG A 282 16.58 2.21 -7.52
C ARG A 282 17.38 3.00 -8.54
N ALA A 283 17.38 2.56 -9.80
CA ALA A 283 18.14 3.21 -10.86
C ALA A 283 17.71 4.68 -11.00
N MET A 284 16.47 5.01 -10.69
CA MET A 284 15.99 6.38 -10.70
C MET A 284 16.30 7.20 -9.45
N LEU A 285 16.26 6.58 -8.28
CA LEU A 285 16.63 7.25 -7.03
C LEU A 285 18.13 7.63 -7.04
N PHE A 286 18.96 6.80 -7.67
CA PHE A 286 20.42 6.94 -7.70
C PHE A 286 21.00 7.47 -9.03
N SER A 287 20.18 7.64 -10.07
CA SER A 287 20.58 8.37 -11.28
C SER A 287 20.11 9.82 -11.17
N ASN A 288 20.89 10.78 -11.66
CA ASN A 288 20.56 12.23 -11.73
C ASN A 288 19.35 12.55 -12.65
N GLY A 289 18.41 11.63 -12.81
CA GLY A 289 17.39 11.55 -13.85
C GLY A 289 16.13 12.39 -13.63
N ILE A 290 15.94 13.00 -12.45
CA ILE A 290 14.80 13.92 -12.22
C ILE A 290 14.86 15.11 -13.22
N PHE A 291 16.05 15.52 -13.66
CA PHE A 291 16.21 16.63 -14.63
C PHE A 291 16.11 16.22 -16.10
N ARG A 292 16.24 14.93 -16.43
CA ARG A 292 16.29 14.47 -17.83
C ARG A 292 14.92 14.17 -18.43
N SER A 293 13.93 13.80 -17.61
CA SER A 293 12.57 13.51 -18.10
C SER A 293 11.77 14.79 -18.45
N ILE A 294 11.99 15.88 -17.73
CA ILE A 294 11.36 17.18 -18.01
C ILE A 294 11.90 17.77 -19.33
N SER A 295 13.19 17.60 -19.60
CA SER A 295 13.87 18.14 -20.79
C SER A 295 13.48 17.46 -22.11
N CYS A 296 13.04 16.19 -22.09
CA CYS A 296 12.60 15.50 -23.31
C CYS A 296 11.18 15.90 -23.75
N THR A 297 10.36 16.49 -22.88
CA THR A 297 8.99 16.90 -23.23
C THR A 297 8.98 18.29 -23.88
N SER A 298 9.95 19.14 -23.55
CA SER A 298 10.15 20.45 -24.17
C SER A 298 10.90 20.40 -25.50
N ALA A 299 11.77 19.40 -25.72
CA ALA A 299 12.47 19.24 -27.00
C ALA A 299 11.53 18.77 -28.14
N SER A 300 10.55 17.90 -27.86
CA SER A 300 9.60 17.40 -28.88
C SER A 300 8.60 18.46 -29.36
N ASN A 301 8.37 19.53 -28.59
CA ASN A 301 7.47 20.61 -28.99
C ASN A 301 8.17 21.70 -29.82
N ILE A 302 9.50 21.80 -29.78
CA ILE A 302 10.27 22.77 -30.58
C ILE A 302 10.56 22.21 -31.99
N GLU A 303 10.78 20.91 -32.14
CA GLU A 303 10.98 20.27 -33.46
C GLU A 303 9.71 20.24 -34.33
N ASN A 304 8.52 20.11 -33.75
CA ASN A 304 7.26 20.16 -34.49
C ASN A 304 6.86 21.59 -34.93
N SER A 305 7.44 22.62 -34.30
CA SER A 305 7.21 24.03 -34.67
C SER A 305 8.10 24.47 -35.84
N THR A 306 9.25 23.82 -36.03
CA THR A 306 10.22 24.18 -37.07
C THR A 306 10.04 23.42 -38.38
N THR A 307 9.40 22.24 -38.35
CA THR A 307 9.10 21.45 -39.56
C THR A 307 7.83 21.91 -40.29
N ASN A 308 6.84 22.49 -39.60
CA ASN A 308 5.63 23.03 -40.24
C ASN A 308 5.83 24.40 -40.90
N GLY A 309 6.94 25.11 -40.64
CA GLY A 309 7.25 26.42 -41.24
C GLY A 309 7.97 26.38 -42.60
N ARG A 310 8.45 25.21 -43.06
CA ARG A 310 9.26 25.09 -44.29
C ARG A 310 8.52 24.58 -45.53
N ASN A 311 7.24 24.20 -45.42
CA ASN A 311 6.47 23.62 -46.53
C ASN A 311 5.44 24.58 -47.18
N LEU A 312 5.58 25.89 -47.00
CA LEU A 312 4.67 26.91 -47.56
C LEU A 312 5.34 27.95 -48.49
N ALA A 313 6.60 27.75 -48.89
CA ALA A 313 7.28 28.61 -49.85
C ALA A 313 7.81 27.78 -51.03
N GLY A 314 6.95 27.52 -52.01
CA GLY A 314 7.34 26.80 -53.22
C GLY A 314 6.14 26.34 -54.04
N ASN A 315 5.33 27.29 -54.50
CA ASN A 315 4.44 27.16 -55.66
C ASN A 315 3.79 28.51 -55.96
N ILE A 316 4.56 29.42 -56.58
CA ILE A 316 4.13 30.37 -57.63
C ILE A 316 5.33 30.52 -58.56
#